data_AF-A0AAE3J5B0-F1
#
_entry.id   AF-A0AAE3J5B0-F1
#
_cell.length_a   1.000
_cell.length_b   1.000
_cell.length_c   1.000
_cell.angle_alpha   90.00
_cell.angle_beta   90.00
_cell.angle_gamma   90.00
#
_symmetry.space_group_name_H-M   'P 1'
#
loop_
_entity.id
_entity.type
_entity.pdbx_description
1 polymer ?
#
loop_
_entity_poly.entity_id
_entity_poly.type
_entity_poly.pdbx_seq_one_letter_code
_entity_poly.pdbx_strand_id
1 'polypeptide(L)'
;MISEINELALGIDLGPVNSQLTFYNRQNSGPRTVSVVPGEENYQIATPAELFSLMEQRLEEGVALLADFFAQCLELLATAGKPDSILAVVTMRKMNGTWADGIRAAFERVGVPKDHVFLQDYRESFYWYMLNQRKDLWTYQVALFSCENGKVTAFEFSVERKTRPALVSIEEKGMLYLDELAREGRPDKLWLEVKDQKFLELATKMFGKRTFSSVYLVGEEFDKSWMGNSLAFLCNRRKVFMGQNLYTKGACYAAMEYARMNRVGDYLYAGPDMIEQNMGMEMIIRGHQEFYPMISAGVNWYMARAECEFVLDDTSEVILYSKSMAGEELSHTVRLPGLPDRPNRATRLHLDLSFIGKRKCRVRVTDLGLGNLYPASGKRWDAVITFAAEKTPGKEGEA
;
A
#
# COMPACT_ATOMS: atom_id res chain seq x y z
N MET A 1 -29.90 0.89 2.53
CA MET A 1 -29.60 1.24 1.13
C MET A 1 -28.19 1.81 1.13
N ILE A 2 -27.17 0.97 0.89
CA ILE A 2 -25.79 1.44 0.79
C ILE A 2 -25.62 1.78 -0.68
N SER A 3 -25.49 3.07 -0.98
CA SER A 3 -25.19 3.57 -2.31
C SER A 3 -23.89 2.93 -2.79
N GLU A 4 -23.96 2.23 -3.92
CA GLU A 4 -22.80 1.88 -4.74
C GLU A 4 -22.28 3.20 -5.34
N ILE A 5 -21.55 4.00 -4.56
CA ILE A 5 -21.16 5.38 -4.92
C ILE A 5 -20.09 5.38 -6.02
N ASN A 6 -19.30 4.30 -6.12
CA ASN A 6 -18.13 4.29 -7.00
C ASN A 6 -18.40 3.46 -8.25
N GLU A 7 -18.42 4.11 -9.41
CA GLU A 7 -18.64 3.48 -10.72
C GLU A 7 -17.33 3.08 -11.39
N LEU A 8 -16.20 3.61 -10.91
CA LEU A 8 -14.87 3.41 -11.48
C LEU A 8 -13.83 3.08 -10.41
N ALA A 9 -13.15 1.94 -10.58
CA ALA A 9 -11.98 1.56 -9.79
C ALA A 9 -10.70 1.88 -10.58
N LEU A 10 -9.85 2.73 -10.04
CA LEU A 10 -8.66 3.26 -10.71
C LEU A 10 -7.38 2.82 -10.01
N GLY A 11 -6.44 2.26 -10.76
CA GLY A 11 -5.09 1.96 -10.35
C GLY A 11 -4.08 2.83 -11.09
N ILE A 12 -3.25 3.55 -10.35
CA ILE A 12 -2.17 4.38 -10.91
C ILE A 12 -0.84 3.82 -10.42
N ASP A 13 0.04 3.43 -11.33
CA ASP A 13 1.45 3.22 -11.03
C ASP A 13 2.19 4.54 -11.28
N LEU A 14 2.58 5.23 -10.21
CA LEU A 14 3.23 6.55 -10.28
C LEU A 14 4.74 6.37 -10.19
N GLY A 15 5.41 6.46 -11.34
CA GLY A 15 6.86 6.36 -11.46
C GLY A 15 7.54 7.69 -11.77
N PRO A 16 8.85 7.83 -11.53
CA PRO A 16 9.58 9.09 -11.68
C PRO A 16 9.77 9.55 -13.13
N VAL A 17 9.77 8.61 -14.08
CA VAL A 17 9.94 8.88 -15.52
C VAL A 17 8.65 8.64 -16.26
N ASN A 18 8.04 7.48 -16.02
CA ASN A 18 6.76 7.11 -16.61
C ASN A 18 5.82 6.59 -15.52
N SER A 19 4.55 6.79 -15.76
CA SER A 19 3.44 6.27 -14.97
C SER A 19 2.51 5.44 -15.86
N GLN A 20 1.69 4.61 -15.23
CA GLN A 20 0.71 3.78 -15.95
C GLN A 20 -0.66 3.82 -15.28
N LEU A 21 -1.69 3.72 -16.09
CA LEU A 21 -3.08 3.83 -15.65
C LEU A 21 -3.84 2.56 -15.99
N THR A 22 -4.53 1.97 -15.02
CA THR A 22 -5.43 0.83 -15.23
C THR A 22 -6.75 1.13 -14.55
N PHE A 23 -7.85 0.90 -15.25
CA PHE A 23 -9.18 1.12 -14.69
C PHE A 23 -10.08 -0.10 -14.87
N TYR A 24 -11.10 -0.16 -14.02
CA TYR A 24 -12.19 -1.11 -14.12
C TYR A 24 -13.52 -0.38 -13.91
N ASN A 25 -14.50 -0.75 -14.74
CA ASN A 25 -15.91 -0.44 -14.57
C ASN A 25 -16.71 -1.70 -14.91
N ARG A 26 -18.00 -1.74 -14.57
CA ARG A 26 -18.87 -2.91 -14.79
C ARG A 26 -19.08 -3.28 -16.27
N GLN A 27 -18.71 -2.40 -17.20
CA GLN A 27 -18.81 -2.67 -18.64
C GLN A 27 -17.62 -3.50 -19.15
N ASN A 28 -16.50 -3.51 -18.42
CA ASN A 28 -15.31 -4.28 -18.76
C ASN A 28 -15.36 -5.68 -18.17
N SER A 29 -14.83 -6.67 -18.89
CA SER A 29 -14.67 -8.04 -18.39
C SER A 29 -13.56 -8.19 -17.33
N GLY A 30 -12.69 -7.19 -17.21
CA GLY A 30 -11.62 -7.10 -16.23
C GLY A 30 -10.85 -5.78 -16.36
N PRO A 31 -9.84 -5.52 -15.50
CA PRO A 31 -9.07 -4.30 -15.54
C PRO A 31 -8.39 -4.05 -16.89
N ARG A 32 -8.50 -2.82 -17.39
CA ARG A 32 -7.90 -2.38 -18.67
C ARG A 32 -6.84 -1.31 -18.41
N THR A 33 -5.63 -1.57 -18.87
CA THR A 33 -4.54 -0.58 -18.86
C THR A 33 -4.74 0.38 -20.03
N VAL A 34 -4.62 1.67 -19.76
CA VAL A 34 -4.80 2.75 -20.73
C VAL A 34 -3.58 2.88 -21.59
N SER A 35 -3.78 2.86 -22.91
CA SER A 35 -2.74 3.16 -23.88
C SER A 35 -2.78 4.63 -24.24
N VAL A 36 -1.62 5.30 -24.27
CA VAL A 36 -1.49 6.70 -24.69
C VAL A 36 -1.67 6.86 -26.20
N VAL A 37 -1.46 5.80 -26.97
CA VAL A 37 -1.69 5.78 -28.43
C VAL A 37 -2.84 4.82 -28.74
N PRO A 38 -3.99 5.32 -29.23
CA PRO A 38 -5.12 4.47 -29.57
C PRO A 38 -4.76 3.33 -30.53
N GLY A 39 -5.02 2.10 -30.12
CA GLY A 39 -4.76 0.89 -30.93
C GLY A 39 -3.36 0.29 -30.75
N GLU A 40 -2.47 0.92 -29.98
CA GLU A 40 -1.14 0.39 -29.66
C GLU A 40 -1.06 -0.09 -28.20
N GLU A 41 -0.04 -0.91 -27.90
CA GLU A 41 0.28 -1.34 -26.52
C GLU A 41 1.28 -0.38 -25.85
N ASN A 42 1.06 0.94 -26.00
CA ASN A 42 1.89 1.97 -25.38
C ASN A 42 1.26 2.49 -24.09
N TYR A 43 1.63 1.92 -22.95
CA TYR A 43 1.01 2.23 -21.66
C TYR A 43 1.74 3.30 -20.85
N GLN A 44 2.85 3.84 -21.37
CA GLN A 44 3.74 4.73 -20.64
C GLN A 44 3.27 6.17 -20.76
N ILE A 45 2.78 6.72 -19.65
CA ILE A 45 2.41 8.13 -19.53
C ILE A 45 3.62 8.86 -18.94
N ALA A 46 4.19 9.81 -19.67
CA ALA A 46 5.36 10.55 -19.20
C ALA A 46 5.03 11.33 -17.91
N THR A 47 5.78 11.06 -16.85
CA THR A 47 5.66 11.80 -15.59
C THR A 47 6.39 13.15 -15.72
N PRO A 48 5.81 14.28 -15.26
CA PRO A 48 6.50 15.56 -15.28
C PRO A 48 7.86 15.48 -14.56
N ALA A 49 8.94 15.90 -15.24
CA ALA A 49 10.31 15.65 -14.79
C ALA A 49 10.64 16.22 -13.39
N GLU A 50 10.03 17.35 -13.03
CA GLU A 50 10.27 18.00 -11.73
C GLU A 50 9.38 17.48 -10.61
N LEU A 51 8.33 16.69 -10.93
CA LEU A 51 7.28 16.29 -9.99
C LEU A 51 7.83 15.62 -8.73
N PHE A 52 8.68 14.61 -8.91
CA PHE A 52 9.23 13.86 -7.79
C PHE A 52 10.12 14.73 -6.91
N SER A 53 10.94 15.60 -7.52
CA SER A 53 11.81 16.53 -6.79
C SER A 53 11.01 17.52 -5.95
N LEU A 54 9.96 18.13 -6.53
CA LEU A 54 9.10 19.09 -5.83
C LEU A 54 8.33 18.43 -4.67
N MET A 55 7.80 17.22 -4.90
CA MET A 55 7.08 16.45 -3.88
C MET A 55 7.98 16.03 -2.72
N GLU A 56 9.20 15.58 -3.00
CA GLU A 56 10.18 15.20 -1.97
C GLU A 56 10.66 16.39 -1.13
N GLN A 57 10.73 17.57 -1.75
CA GLN A 57 11.05 18.84 -1.07
C GLN A 57 9.85 19.44 -0.32
N ARG A 58 8.65 18.83 -0.40
CA ARG A 58 7.41 19.28 0.27
C ARG A 58 6.95 20.67 -0.17
N LEU A 59 7.17 20.99 -1.43
CA LEU A 59 6.75 22.26 -2.03
C LEU A 59 5.27 22.19 -2.44
N GLU A 60 4.52 23.27 -2.25
CA GLU A 60 3.09 23.32 -2.60
C GLU A 60 2.88 23.17 -4.11
N GLU A 61 3.82 23.70 -4.88
CA GLU A 61 3.91 23.57 -6.34
C GLU A 61 3.98 22.11 -6.77
N GLY A 62 4.59 21.23 -5.96
CA GLY A 62 4.62 19.79 -6.21
C GLY A 62 3.24 19.16 -6.18
N VAL A 63 2.41 19.54 -5.20
CA VAL A 63 1.02 19.06 -5.08
C VAL A 63 0.15 19.61 -6.20
N ALA A 64 0.37 20.87 -6.61
CA ALA A 64 -0.32 21.46 -7.76
C ALA A 64 0.02 20.71 -9.05
N LEU A 65 1.30 20.48 -9.33
CA LEU A 65 1.76 19.74 -10.50
C LEU A 65 1.26 18.29 -10.51
N LEU A 66 1.18 17.65 -9.34
CA LEU A 66 0.60 16.32 -9.21
C LEU A 66 -0.90 16.31 -9.53
N ALA A 67 -1.63 17.34 -9.12
CA ALA A 67 -3.06 17.48 -9.42
C ALA A 67 -3.28 17.66 -10.93
N ASP A 68 -2.50 18.53 -11.58
CA ASP A 68 -2.55 18.72 -13.03
C ASP A 68 -2.23 17.43 -13.79
N PHE A 69 -1.24 16.67 -13.31
CA PHE A 69 -0.89 15.37 -13.87
C PHE A 69 -2.03 14.34 -13.71
N PHE A 70 -2.67 14.29 -12.54
CA PHE A 70 -3.82 13.41 -12.33
C PHE A 70 -5.02 13.84 -13.18
N ALA A 71 -5.29 15.13 -13.36
CA ALA A 71 -6.32 15.61 -14.27
C ALA A 71 -6.09 15.10 -15.70
N GLN A 72 -4.86 15.24 -16.22
CA GLN A 72 -4.48 14.70 -17.53
C GLN A 72 -4.66 13.18 -17.61
N CYS A 73 -4.28 12.44 -16.56
CA CYS A 73 -4.50 10.99 -16.51
C CYS A 73 -5.99 10.63 -16.56
N LEU A 74 -6.84 11.38 -15.85
CA LEU A 74 -8.29 11.17 -15.84
C LEU A 74 -8.93 11.50 -17.20
N GLU A 75 -8.41 12.49 -17.93
CA GLU A 75 -8.88 12.81 -19.30
C GLU A 75 -8.65 11.65 -20.29
N LEU A 76 -7.63 10.82 -20.08
CA LEU A 76 -7.38 9.62 -20.90
C LEU A 76 -8.46 8.53 -20.69
N LEU A 77 -9.24 8.63 -19.60
CA LEU A 77 -10.32 7.71 -19.30
C LEU A 77 -11.61 8.24 -19.94
N ALA A 78 -11.87 7.86 -21.19
CA ALA A 78 -13.12 8.21 -21.90
C ALA A 78 -14.41 7.75 -21.18
N THR A 79 -14.28 6.90 -20.16
CA THR A 79 -15.38 6.38 -19.32
C THR A 79 -15.27 6.81 -17.85
N ALA A 80 -14.36 7.74 -17.52
CA ALA A 80 -14.37 8.32 -16.19
C ALA A 80 -15.70 9.05 -16.02
N GLY A 81 -16.49 8.57 -15.05
CA GLY A 81 -17.66 9.27 -14.57
C GLY A 81 -17.25 10.58 -13.90
N LYS A 82 -18.12 11.10 -13.02
CA LYS A 82 -17.75 12.26 -12.21
C LYS A 82 -16.57 11.89 -11.29
N PRO A 83 -15.62 12.81 -11.02
CA PRO A 83 -14.49 12.54 -10.13
C PRO A 83 -14.88 11.99 -8.76
N ASP A 84 -16.02 12.41 -8.21
CA ASP A 84 -16.57 11.93 -6.93
C ASP A 84 -16.97 10.45 -6.92
N SER A 85 -17.17 9.84 -8.10
CA SER A 85 -17.49 8.41 -8.27
C SER A 85 -16.26 7.52 -8.49
N ILE A 86 -15.05 8.09 -8.45
CA ILE A 86 -13.80 7.36 -8.64
C ILE A 86 -13.26 6.91 -7.30
N LEU A 87 -12.90 5.62 -7.19
CA LEU A 87 -12.03 5.13 -6.13
C LEU A 87 -10.66 4.83 -6.72
N ALA A 88 -9.63 5.53 -6.23
CA ALA A 88 -8.28 5.46 -6.75
C ALA A 88 -7.32 4.77 -5.76
N VAL A 89 -6.45 3.92 -6.29
CA VAL A 89 -5.30 3.40 -5.58
C VAL A 89 -4.04 3.81 -6.33
N VAL A 90 -3.13 4.52 -5.66
CA VAL A 90 -1.83 4.85 -6.21
C VAL A 90 -0.78 3.90 -5.65
N THR A 91 -0.06 3.23 -6.55
CA THR A 91 1.08 2.40 -6.22
C THR A 91 2.38 3.09 -6.59
N MET A 92 3.40 2.92 -5.75
CA MET A 92 4.75 3.42 -5.99
C MET A 92 5.76 2.40 -5.47
N ARG A 93 7.01 2.50 -5.90
CA ARG A 93 8.10 1.66 -5.36
C ARG A 93 8.22 1.75 -3.84
N LYS A 94 8.15 2.97 -3.30
CA LYS A 94 8.28 3.23 -1.87
C LYS A 94 7.32 4.34 -1.47
N MET A 95 6.37 3.99 -0.62
CA MET A 95 5.40 4.94 -0.07
C MET A 95 5.94 5.55 1.23
N ASN A 96 5.61 6.82 1.49
CA ASN A 96 5.87 7.48 2.77
C ASN A 96 4.77 8.51 3.08
N GLY A 97 4.81 9.07 4.30
CA GLY A 97 3.78 10.02 4.74
C GLY A 97 3.68 11.29 3.88
N THR A 98 4.81 11.81 3.37
CA THR A 98 4.82 12.98 2.48
C THR A 98 4.03 12.71 1.20
N TRP A 99 4.29 11.56 0.56
CA TRP A 99 3.56 11.15 -0.65
C TRP A 99 2.09 10.86 -0.35
N ALA A 100 1.79 10.21 0.77
CA ALA A 100 0.43 9.90 1.17
C ALA A 100 -0.45 11.16 1.32
N ASP A 101 0.07 12.20 1.99
CA ASP A 101 -0.64 13.46 2.15
C ASP A 101 -0.75 14.23 0.83
N GLY A 102 0.35 14.31 0.07
CA GLY A 102 0.41 15.04 -1.19
C GLY A 102 -0.47 14.44 -2.30
N ILE A 103 -0.51 13.10 -2.43
CA ILE A 103 -1.37 12.40 -3.40
C ILE A 103 -2.85 12.65 -3.08
N ARG A 104 -3.25 12.55 -1.81
CA ARG A 104 -4.64 12.83 -1.41
C ARG A 104 -5.02 14.28 -1.65
N ALA A 105 -4.13 15.22 -1.35
CA ALA A 105 -4.36 16.63 -1.62
C ALA A 105 -4.47 16.93 -3.13
N ALA A 106 -3.65 16.29 -3.97
CA ALA A 106 -3.73 16.40 -5.41
C ALA A 106 -5.05 15.86 -5.97
N PHE A 107 -5.50 14.70 -5.48
CA PHE A 107 -6.80 14.15 -5.87
C PHE A 107 -7.99 15.00 -5.45
N GLU A 108 -7.96 15.57 -4.25
CA GLU A 108 -9.00 16.49 -3.77
C GLU A 108 -9.11 17.72 -4.68
N ARG A 109 -7.99 18.25 -5.18
CA ARG A 109 -7.96 19.38 -6.14
C ARG A 109 -8.64 19.05 -7.46
N VAL A 110 -8.62 17.79 -7.91
CA VAL A 110 -9.32 17.33 -9.13
C VAL A 110 -10.73 16.80 -8.86
N GLY A 111 -11.22 16.92 -7.61
CA GLY A 111 -12.58 16.57 -7.22
C GLY A 111 -12.79 15.12 -6.79
N VAL A 112 -11.73 14.33 -6.62
CA VAL A 112 -11.83 12.97 -6.04
C VAL A 112 -11.73 13.07 -4.51
N PRO A 113 -12.72 12.58 -3.75
CA PRO A 113 -12.71 12.63 -2.29
C PRO A 113 -11.49 11.93 -1.67
N LYS A 114 -10.92 12.50 -0.60
CA LYS A 114 -9.73 11.94 0.06
C LYS A 114 -9.92 10.52 0.58
N ASP A 115 -11.12 10.19 1.03
CA ASP A 115 -11.53 8.87 1.52
C ASP A 115 -11.73 7.85 0.38
N HIS A 116 -11.73 8.30 -0.87
CA HIS A 116 -11.71 7.45 -2.06
C HIS A 116 -10.28 7.21 -2.59
N VAL A 117 -9.25 7.72 -1.91
CA VAL A 117 -7.85 7.63 -2.35
C VAL A 117 -7.03 6.78 -1.39
N PHE A 118 -6.62 5.62 -1.87
CA PHE A 118 -5.79 4.67 -1.15
C PHE A 118 -4.40 4.60 -1.79
N LEU A 119 -3.44 4.12 -1.01
CA LEU A 119 -2.04 4.09 -1.42
C LEU A 119 -1.45 2.73 -1.06
N GLN A 120 -0.54 2.26 -1.90
CA GLN A 120 0.17 1.00 -1.66
C GLN A 120 1.57 1.00 -2.28
N ASP A 121 2.37 0.00 -1.93
CA ASP A 121 3.66 -0.23 -2.59
C ASP A 121 3.57 -1.30 -3.70
N TYR A 122 4.67 -1.51 -4.41
CA TYR A 122 4.75 -2.53 -5.46
C TYR A 122 4.54 -3.96 -4.96
N ARG A 123 4.91 -4.26 -3.71
CA ARG A 123 4.68 -5.60 -3.16
C ARG A 123 3.18 -5.83 -2.93
N GLU A 124 2.47 -4.84 -2.42
CA GLU A 124 1.02 -4.90 -2.27
C GLU A 124 0.29 -4.95 -3.61
N SER A 125 0.75 -4.19 -4.60
CA SER A 125 0.24 -4.33 -5.96
C SER A 125 0.44 -5.76 -6.49
N PHE A 126 1.60 -6.37 -6.24
CA PHE A 126 1.83 -7.77 -6.61
C PHE A 126 0.92 -8.73 -5.84
N TYR A 127 0.67 -8.48 -4.55
CA TYR A 127 -0.29 -9.23 -3.73
C TYR A 127 -1.70 -9.20 -4.35
N TRP A 128 -2.24 -8.01 -4.60
CA TRP A 128 -3.57 -7.84 -5.19
C TRP A 128 -3.67 -8.42 -6.58
N TYR A 129 -2.61 -8.26 -7.38
CA TYR A 129 -2.53 -8.87 -8.70
C TYR A 129 -2.64 -10.40 -8.63
N MET A 130 -1.85 -11.04 -7.76
CA MET A 130 -1.82 -12.50 -7.64
C MET A 130 -3.13 -13.09 -7.14
N LEU A 131 -3.79 -12.46 -6.16
CA LEU A 131 -5.05 -12.98 -5.65
C LEU A 131 -6.20 -12.92 -6.65
N ASN A 132 -6.08 -12.07 -7.66
CA ASN A 132 -6.99 -11.98 -8.79
C ASN A 132 -6.57 -12.82 -10.00
N GLN A 133 -5.49 -13.61 -9.88
CA GLN A 133 -5.12 -14.61 -10.88
C GLN A 133 -5.78 -15.96 -10.61
N ARG A 134 -5.86 -16.79 -11.66
CA ARG A 134 -6.31 -18.19 -11.54
C ARG A 134 -5.48 -18.94 -10.49
N LYS A 135 -6.14 -19.76 -9.67
CA LYS A 135 -5.52 -20.48 -8.54
C LYS A 135 -4.33 -21.37 -8.95
N ASP A 136 -4.30 -21.90 -10.17
CA ASP A 136 -3.17 -22.71 -10.65
C ASP A 136 -1.85 -21.91 -10.76
N LEU A 137 -1.94 -20.60 -10.93
CA LEU A 137 -0.77 -19.71 -11.02
C LEU A 137 -0.10 -19.45 -9.67
N TRP A 138 -0.77 -19.75 -8.55
CA TRP A 138 -0.26 -19.48 -7.20
C TRP A 138 -0.66 -20.59 -6.22
N THR A 139 -0.72 -21.82 -6.72
CA THR A 139 -0.92 -23.00 -5.86
C THR A 139 0.29 -23.20 -4.94
N TYR A 140 1.50 -23.01 -5.49
CA TYR A 140 2.77 -22.94 -4.78
C TYR A 140 3.29 -21.50 -4.75
N GLN A 141 4.57 -21.33 -4.47
CA GLN A 141 5.26 -20.05 -4.46
C GLN A 141 5.22 -19.40 -5.86
N VAL A 142 5.30 -18.08 -5.89
CA VAL A 142 5.36 -17.31 -7.14
C VAL A 142 6.60 -16.43 -7.10
N ALA A 143 7.35 -16.44 -8.19
CA ALA A 143 8.54 -15.60 -8.32
C ALA A 143 8.19 -14.33 -9.08
N LEU A 144 8.63 -13.19 -8.57
CA LEU A 144 8.63 -11.91 -9.28
C LEU A 144 10.07 -11.42 -9.39
N PHE A 145 10.52 -11.15 -10.61
CA PHE A 145 11.75 -10.41 -10.86
C PHE A 145 11.37 -9.05 -11.41
N SER A 146 11.69 -8.00 -10.67
CA SER A 146 11.46 -6.61 -11.06
C SER A 146 12.78 -5.99 -11.49
N CYS A 147 12.89 -5.52 -12.73
CA CYS A 147 14.05 -4.78 -13.23
C CYS A 147 13.68 -3.31 -13.41
N GLU A 148 14.48 -2.43 -12.83
CA GLU A 148 14.36 -0.99 -13.02
C GLU A 148 15.76 -0.37 -12.93
N ASN A 149 16.12 0.46 -13.91
CA ASN A 149 17.43 1.10 -14.03
C ASN A 149 18.57 0.09 -13.93
N GLY A 150 18.41 -1.07 -14.58
CA GLY A 150 19.39 -2.15 -14.54
C GLY A 150 19.47 -2.92 -13.22
N LYS A 151 18.72 -2.54 -12.17
CA LYS A 151 18.66 -3.31 -10.92
C LYS A 151 17.53 -4.32 -10.97
N VAL A 152 17.86 -5.61 -10.99
CA VAL A 152 16.91 -6.72 -10.80
C VAL A 152 16.75 -7.01 -9.31
N THR A 153 15.52 -7.03 -8.83
CA THR A 153 15.17 -7.48 -7.46
C THR A 153 14.23 -8.67 -7.54
N ALA A 154 14.53 -9.73 -6.79
CA ALA A 154 13.79 -10.97 -6.76
C ALA A 154 12.89 -11.05 -5.52
N PHE A 155 11.60 -11.28 -5.73
CA PHE A 155 10.57 -11.40 -4.69
C PHE A 155 9.87 -12.75 -4.77
N GLU A 156 9.72 -13.41 -3.63
CA GLU A 156 8.93 -14.63 -3.49
C GLU A 156 7.60 -14.32 -2.82
N PHE A 157 6.50 -14.61 -3.51
CA PHE A 157 5.16 -14.62 -2.93
C PHE A 157 4.84 -16.02 -2.40
N SER A 158 4.35 -16.07 -1.17
CA SER A 158 3.95 -17.32 -0.49
C SER A 158 2.69 -17.12 0.34
N VAL A 159 1.95 -18.20 0.57
CA VAL A 159 0.69 -18.20 1.32
C VAL A 159 0.76 -19.23 2.44
N GLU A 160 0.67 -18.78 3.69
CA GLU A 160 0.50 -19.62 4.87
C GLU A 160 -0.99 -19.84 5.14
N ARG A 161 -1.44 -21.08 4.96
CA ARG A 161 -2.87 -21.43 4.97
C ARG A 161 -3.37 -21.95 6.31
N LYS A 162 -2.48 -22.10 7.30
CA LYS A 162 -2.80 -22.54 8.67
C LYS A 162 -3.58 -21.50 9.47
N THR A 163 -3.48 -20.22 9.09
CA THR A 163 -4.22 -19.13 9.73
C THR A 163 -5.54 -18.84 9.02
N ARG A 164 -6.45 -18.14 9.71
CA ARG A 164 -7.67 -17.58 9.16
C ARG A 164 -7.78 -16.11 9.60
N PRO A 165 -7.65 -15.14 8.68
CA PRO A 165 -7.37 -15.28 7.24
C PRO A 165 -5.99 -15.91 6.94
N ALA A 166 -5.82 -16.47 5.74
CA ALA A 166 -4.53 -17.01 5.30
C ALA A 166 -3.52 -15.87 5.12
N LEU A 167 -2.34 -16.00 5.73
CA LEU A 167 -1.32 -14.96 5.64
C LEU A 167 -0.56 -15.06 4.32
N VAL A 168 -0.34 -13.92 3.67
CA VAL A 168 0.41 -13.81 2.44
C VAL A 168 1.65 -12.97 2.68
N SER A 169 2.80 -13.48 2.27
CA SER A 169 4.10 -12.83 2.45
C SER A 169 4.81 -12.68 1.12
N ILE A 170 5.43 -11.51 0.92
CA ILE A 170 6.25 -11.20 -0.25
C ILE A 170 7.65 -10.83 0.25
N GLU A 171 8.57 -11.77 0.12
CA GLU A 171 9.93 -11.65 0.65
C GLU A 171 10.93 -11.37 -0.45
N GLU A 172 11.83 -10.40 -0.22
CA GLU A 172 12.97 -10.18 -1.09
C GLU A 172 14.01 -11.31 -0.89
N LYS A 173 14.33 -12.01 -1.98
CA LYS A 173 15.26 -13.16 -1.97
C LYS A 173 16.63 -12.82 -2.52
N GLY A 174 16.79 -11.66 -3.14
CA GLY A 174 18.07 -11.17 -3.62
C GLY A 174 17.93 -10.05 -4.64
N MET A 175 19.06 -9.47 -5.00
CA MET A 175 19.16 -8.45 -6.03
C MET A 175 20.42 -8.64 -6.87
N LEU A 176 20.41 -8.08 -8.07
CA LEU A 176 21.48 -8.12 -9.05
C LEU A 176 21.48 -6.81 -9.84
N TYR A 177 22.67 -6.28 -10.15
CA TYR A 177 22.83 -5.15 -11.06
C TYR A 177 23.28 -5.65 -12.44
N LEU A 178 22.60 -5.16 -13.47
CA LEU A 178 22.77 -5.46 -14.90
C LEU A 178 22.89 -4.15 -15.71
N ASP A 179 23.47 -3.12 -15.09
CA ASP A 179 23.73 -1.80 -15.68
C ASP A 179 25.10 -1.73 -16.37
N GLU A 180 25.44 -0.55 -16.90
CA GLU A 180 26.72 -0.29 -17.57
C GLU A 180 27.93 -0.43 -16.62
N LEU A 181 27.74 -0.25 -15.31
CA LEU A 181 28.80 -0.51 -14.35
C LEU A 181 29.06 -2.01 -14.24
N ALA A 182 28.02 -2.82 -14.13
CA ALA A 182 28.11 -4.29 -14.11
C ALA A 182 28.63 -4.87 -15.43
N ARG A 183 28.47 -4.14 -16.54
CA ARG A 183 29.05 -4.49 -17.84
C ARG A 183 30.58 -4.47 -17.83
N GLU A 184 31.21 -3.60 -17.04
CA GLU A 184 32.67 -3.46 -16.92
C GLU A 184 33.39 -3.36 -18.28
N GLY A 185 32.82 -2.59 -19.22
CA GLY A 185 33.42 -2.36 -20.54
C GLY A 185 33.40 -3.57 -21.50
N ARG A 186 32.70 -4.65 -21.17
CA ARG A 186 32.56 -5.83 -22.04
C ARG A 186 31.90 -5.45 -23.38
N PRO A 187 32.33 -6.03 -24.52
CA PRO A 187 31.61 -5.89 -25.80
C PRO A 187 30.17 -6.40 -25.69
N ASP A 188 29.25 -5.85 -26.50
CA ASP A 188 27.80 -6.14 -26.39
C ASP A 188 27.49 -7.64 -26.34
N LYS A 189 28.05 -8.41 -27.29
CA LYS A 189 27.80 -9.86 -27.37
C LYS A 189 28.19 -10.60 -26.09
N LEU A 190 29.39 -10.33 -25.57
CA LEU A 190 29.87 -10.94 -24.33
C LEU A 190 29.04 -10.46 -23.13
N TRP A 191 28.61 -9.20 -23.15
CA TRP A 191 27.76 -8.66 -22.10
C TRP A 191 26.41 -9.37 -22.04
N LEU A 192 25.74 -9.63 -23.18
CA LEU A 192 24.47 -10.35 -23.18
C LEU A 192 24.61 -11.77 -22.58
N GLU A 193 25.69 -12.48 -22.92
CA GLU A 193 25.98 -13.81 -22.36
C GLU A 193 26.20 -13.76 -20.84
N VAL A 194 26.99 -12.79 -20.35
CA VAL A 194 27.24 -12.58 -18.92
C VAL A 194 25.97 -12.13 -18.18
N LYS A 195 25.15 -11.27 -18.82
CA LYS A 195 23.88 -10.78 -18.29
C LYS A 195 22.90 -11.93 -18.07
N ASP A 196 22.77 -12.84 -19.04
CA ASP A 196 21.99 -14.07 -18.92
C ASP A 196 22.48 -14.94 -17.78
N GLN A 197 23.78 -15.21 -17.73
CA GLN A 197 24.38 -16.09 -16.73
C GLN A 197 24.16 -15.55 -15.30
N LYS A 198 24.40 -14.25 -15.08
CA LYS A 198 24.17 -13.62 -13.78
C LYS A 198 22.69 -13.68 -13.37
N PHE A 199 21.77 -13.47 -14.31
CA PHE A 199 20.34 -13.56 -14.02
C PHE A 199 19.90 -14.99 -13.71
N LEU A 200 20.41 -15.97 -14.46
CA LEU A 200 20.20 -17.40 -14.21
C LEU A 200 20.69 -17.81 -12.82
N GLU A 201 21.84 -17.32 -12.37
CA GLU A 201 22.38 -17.58 -11.03
C GLU A 201 21.46 -17.03 -9.93
N LEU A 202 20.98 -15.79 -10.08
CA LEU A 202 20.00 -15.20 -9.15
C LEU A 202 18.71 -16.04 -9.10
N ALA A 203 18.17 -16.41 -10.26
CA ALA A 203 16.96 -17.22 -10.36
C ALA A 203 17.15 -18.61 -9.74
N THR A 204 18.26 -19.28 -10.03
CA THR A 204 18.57 -20.60 -9.48
C THR A 204 18.69 -20.56 -7.96
N LYS A 205 19.38 -19.54 -7.43
CA LYS A 205 19.52 -19.32 -5.99
C LYS A 205 18.18 -19.06 -5.30
N MET A 206 17.33 -18.21 -5.90
CA MET A 206 16.01 -17.90 -5.37
C MET A 206 15.11 -19.15 -5.29
N PHE A 207 15.12 -19.97 -6.33
CA PHE A 207 14.23 -21.13 -6.42
C PHE A 207 14.67 -22.25 -5.47
N GLY A 208 15.97 -22.50 -5.38
CA GLY A 208 16.54 -23.52 -4.51
C GLY A 208 15.83 -24.88 -4.67
N LYS A 209 15.31 -25.43 -3.57
CA LYS A 209 14.54 -26.68 -3.55
C LYS A 209 13.02 -26.47 -3.50
N ARG A 210 12.55 -25.23 -3.59
CA ARG A 210 11.12 -24.90 -3.44
C ARG A 210 10.39 -25.07 -4.78
N THR A 211 9.09 -25.33 -4.72
CA THR A 211 8.25 -25.46 -5.91
C THR A 211 7.65 -24.12 -6.25
N PHE A 212 7.62 -23.74 -7.53
CA PHE A 212 7.02 -22.48 -7.96
C PHE A 212 5.94 -22.76 -9.01
N SER A 213 4.79 -22.09 -8.88
CA SER A 213 3.69 -22.21 -9.83
C SER A 213 3.92 -21.36 -11.08
N SER A 214 4.34 -20.11 -10.91
CA SER A 214 4.61 -19.19 -12.01
C SER A 214 5.72 -18.19 -11.69
N VAL A 215 6.18 -17.52 -12.75
CA VAL A 215 7.22 -16.49 -12.71
C VAL A 215 6.72 -15.25 -13.43
N TYR A 216 6.94 -14.08 -12.84
CA TYR A 216 6.67 -12.78 -13.43
C TYR A 216 7.97 -12.02 -13.62
N LEU A 217 8.19 -11.51 -14.82
CA LEU A 217 9.29 -10.63 -15.20
C LEU A 217 8.70 -9.26 -15.49
N VAL A 218 8.99 -8.28 -14.64
CA VAL A 218 8.45 -6.91 -14.73
C VAL A 218 9.60 -5.94 -14.90
N GLY A 219 9.53 -5.07 -15.90
CA GLY A 219 10.60 -4.12 -16.25
C GLY A 219 10.90 -4.13 -17.75
N GLU A 220 11.27 -2.97 -18.29
CA GLU A 220 11.51 -2.78 -19.73
C GLU A 220 12.80 -3.48 -20.21
N GLU A 221 13.74 -3.72 -19.29
CA GLU A 221 15.05 -4.29 -19.60
C GLU A 221 15.06 -5.82 -19.77
N PHE A 222 13.94 -6.47 -19.42
CA PHE A 222 13.74 -7.90 -19.70
C PHE A 222 13.40 -8.09 -21.18
N ASP A 223 14.32 -8.71 -21.91
CA ASP A 223 14.14 -9.00 -23.32
C ASP A 223 14.59 -10.42 -23.66
N LYS A 224 13.87 -11.05 -24.61
CA LYS A 224 14.13 -12.45 -25.01
C LYS A 224 15.48 -12.63 -25.70
N SER A 225 16.05 -11.57 -26.29
CA SER A 225 17.32 -11.62 -27.03
C SER A 225 18.51 -12.01 -26.16
N TRP A 226 18.46 -11.75 -24.85
CA TRP A 226 19.56 -12.04 -23.94
C TRP A 226 19.24 -13.12 -22.91
N MET A 227 17.98 -13.43 -22.63
CA MET A 227 17.60 -14.40 -21.58
C MET A 227 17.49 -15.85 -22.08
N GLY A 228 18.40 -16.33 -22.92
CA GLY A 228 18.30 -17.66 -23.53
C GLY A 228 18.27 -18.80 -22.50
N ASN A 229 19.31 -18.90 -21.67
CA ASN A 229 19.43 -19.92 -20.62
C ASN A 229 18.48 -19.64 -19.45
N SER A 230 18.33 -18.36 -19.08
CA SER A 230 17.40 -17.95 -18.03
C SER A 230 15.97 -18.34 -18.34
N LEU A 231 15.45 -18.06 -19.54
CA LEU A 231 14.09 -18.46 -19.92
C LEU A 231 13.94 -19.98 -20.02
N ALA A 232 14.95 -20.69 -20.53
CA ALA A 232 14.93 -22.16 -20.56
C ALA A 232 14.79 -22.76 -19.14
N PHE A 233 15.54 -22.21 -18.18
CA PHE A 233 15.39 -22.56 -16.77
C PHE A 233 13.98 -22.17 -16.27
N LEU A 234 13.60 -20.90 -16.36
CA LEU A 234 12.36 -20.38 -15.79
C LEU A 234 11.11 -21.09 -16.35
N CYS A 235 11.06 -21.39 -17.64
CA CYS A 235 9.93 -22.06 -18.31
C CYS A 235 9.86 -23.58 -18.05
N ASN A 236 10.84 -24.18 -17.36
CA ASN A 236 10.81 -25.60 -17.05
C ASN A 236 9.65 -25.93 -16.09
N ARG A 237 8.55 -26.47 -16.63
CA ARG A 237 7.30 -26.85 -15.93
C ARG A 237 6.57 -25.69 -15.24
N ARG A 238 6.85 -24.44 -15.63
CA ARG A 238 6.27 -23.23 -15.02
C ARG A 238 5.78 -22.28 -16.10
N LYS A 239 4.74 -21.51 -15.76
CA LYS A 239 4.26 -20.42 -16.61
C LYS A 239 5.08 -19.16 -16.31
N VAL A 240 5.64 -18.55 -17.34
CA VAL A 240 6.43 -17.32 -17.25
C VAL A 240 5.68 -16.20 -17.97
N PHE A 241 5.45 -15.11 -17.27
CA PHE A 241 4.79 -13.92 -17.79
C PHE A 241 5.78 -12.76 -17.78
N MET A 242 5.79 -11.99 -18.86
CA MET A 242 6.64 -10.81 -19.02
C MET A 242 5.73 -9.64 -19.37
N GLY A 243 5.89 -8.51 -18.69
CA GLY A 243 5.07 -7.33 -18.96
C GLY A 243 5.33 -6.19 -17.99
N GLN A 244 4.77 -5.03 -18.32
CA GLN A 244 5.07 -3.77 -17.61
C GLN A 244 3.93 -3.30 -16.72
N ASN A 245 2.71 -3.84 -16.87
CA ASN A 245 1.49 -3.32 -16.22
C ASN A 245 1.03 -4.10 -14.97
N LEU A 246 1.89 -4.91 -14.39
CA LEU A 246 1.55 -5.72 -13.22
C LEU A 246 1.16 -4.84 -12.03
N TYR A 247 1.94 -3.80 -11.74
CA TYR A 247 1.71 -2.95 -10.56
C TYR A 247 0.45 -2.09 -10.69
N THR A 248 0.26 -1.41 -11.82
CA THR A 248 -0.98 -0.65 -12.09
C THR A 248 -2.24 -1.54 -12.07
N LYS A 249 -2.16 -2.78 -12.58
CA LYS A 249 -3.26 -3.76 -12.45
C LYS A 249 -3.49 -4.18 -11.00
N GLY A 250 -2.42 -4.41 -10.25
CA GLY A 250 -2.48 -4.66 -8.81
C GLY A 250 -3.21 -3.56 -8.04
N ALA A 251 -2.88 -2.30 -8.33
CA ALA A 251 -3.57 -1.13 -7.79
C ALA A 251 -5.05 -1.08 -8.19
N CYS A 252 -5.38 -1.37 -9.45
CA CYS A 252 -6.77 -1.42 -9.88
C CYS A 252 -7.55 -2.56 -9.19
N TYR A 253 -6.95 -3.73 -8.98
CA TYR A 253 -7.58 -4.80 -8.20
C TYR A 253 -7.81 -4.43 -6.73
N ALA A 254 -6.87 -3.72 -6.11
CA ALA A 254 -7.07 -3.16 -4.78
C ALA A 254 -8.24 -2.15 -4.77
N ALA A 255 -8.31 -1.27 -5.77
CA ALA A 255 -9.41 -0.33 -5.94
C ALA A 255 -10.76 -1.04 -6.06
N MET A 256 -10.82 -2.15 -6.80
CA MET A 256 -12.03 -2.98 -6.93
C MET A 256 -12.45 -3.60 -5.60
N GLU A 257 -11.51 -4.04 -4.75
CA GLU A 257 -11.78 -4.56 -3.40
C GLU A 257 -12.36 -3.46 -2.50
N TYR A 258 -11.71 -2.29 -2.44
CA TYR A 258 -12.17 -1.16 -1.62
C TYR A 258 -13.53 -0.63 -2.11
N ALA A 259 -13.77 -0.64 -3.42
CA ALA A 259 -15.05 -0.28 -4.03
C ALA A 259 -16.12 -1.39 -3.91
N ARG A 260 -15.78 -2.54 -3.32
CA ARG A 260 -16.65 -3.74 -3.20
C ARG A 260 -17.18 -4.26 -4.55
N MET A 261 -16.44 -4.01 -5.62
CA MET A 261 -16.74 -4.51 -6.98
C MET A 261 -16.29 -5.95 -7.17
N ASN A 262 -15.28 -6.37 -6.42
CA ASN A 262 -14.86 -7.76 -6.29
C ASN A 262 -14.57 -8.03 -4.82
N ARG A 263 -14.62 -9.30 -4.43
CA ARG A 263 -14.18 -9.73 -3.11
C ARG A 263 -13.15 -10.83 -3.27
N VAL A 264 -11.93 -10.50 -2.89
CA VAL A 264 -10.85 -11.45 -2.71
C VAL A 264 -11.12 -12.20 -1.40
N GLY A 265 -10.99 -13.54 -1.40
CA GLY A 265 -11.31 -14.38 -0.24
C GLY A 265 -10.47 -14.04 1.02
N ASP A 266 -10.58 -14.85 2.07
CA ASP A 266 -9.95 -14.56 3.38
C ASP A 266 -8.41 -14.69 3.37
N TYR A 267 -7.74 -13.69 2.80
CA TYR A 267 -6.30 -13.51 2.74
C TYR A 267 -5.91 -12.19 3.39
N LEU A 268 -4.76 -12.19 4.06
CA LEU A 268 -4.20 -11.01 4.70
C LEU A 268 -2.74 -10.86 4.31
N TYR A 269 -2.39 -9.72 3.71
CA TYR A 269 -1.00 -9.41 3.38
C TYR A 269 -0.22 -9.00 4.64
N ALA A 270 0.84 -9.73 4.93
CA ALA A 270 1.78 -9.44 6.02
C ALA A 270 2.98 -8.65 5.48
N GLY A 271 2.74 -7.38 5.16
CA GLY A 271 3.74 -6.46 4.62
C GLY A 271 4.67 -5.82 5.66
N PRO A 272 5.82 -5.28 5.23
CA PRO A 272 6.73 -4.54 6.11
C PRO A 272 6.11 -3.24 6.65
N ASP A 273 5.10 -2.68 5.98
CA ASP A 273 4.41 -1.45 6.36
C ASP A 273 3.02 -1.70 7.00
N MET A 274 2.60 -2.95 7.13
CA MET A 274 1.34 -3.31 7.75
C MET A 274 1.42 -3.22 9.27
N ILE A 275 0.45 -2.55 9.89
CA ILE A 275 0.35 -2.49 11.35
C ILE A 275 -0.16 -3.82 11.91
N GLU A 276 0.35 -4.19 13.07
CA GLU A 276 0.05 -5.48 13.72
C GLU A 276 -0.90 -5.33 14.91
N GLN A 277 -1.40 -4.11 15.15
CA GLN A 277 -2.15 -3.74 16.35
C GLN A 277 -3.55 -3.25 15.97
N ASN A 278 -4.57 -3.86 16.57
CA ASN A 278 -5.90 -3.27 16.63
C ASN A 278 -5.90 -2.21 17.74
N MET A 279 -6.49 -1.05 17.50
CA MET A 279 -6.60 0.05 18.46
C MET A 279 -8.06 0.40 18.69
N GLY A 280 -8.43 0.67 19.94
CA GLY A 280 -9.77 1.11 20.30
C GLY A 280 -9.85 1.67 21.71
N MET A 281 -11.07 1.93 22.16
CA MET A 281 -11.38 2.47 23.49
C MET A 281 -12.58 1.77 24.08
N GLU A 282 -12.60 1.59 25.40
CA GLU A 282 -13.84 1.29 26.13
C GLU A 282 -14.66 2.57 26.25
N MET A 283 -15.91 2.55 25.76
CA MET A 283 -16.78 3.72 25.69
C MET A 283 -18.19 3.40 26.16
N ILE A 284 -18.91 4.41 26.66
CA ILE A 284 -20.35 4.30 26.89
C ILE A 284 -21.08 4.77 25.61
N ILE A 285 -21.59 3.82 24.83
CA ILE A 285 -22.31 4.09 23.59
C ILE A 285 -23.79 3.76 23.83
N ARG A 286 -24.65 4.78 23.71
CA ARG A 286 -26.10 4.64 23.95
C ARG A 286 -26.45 4.01 25.31
N GLY A 287 -25.65 4.30 26.33
CA GLY A 287 -25.86 3.81 27.70
C GLY A 287 -25.25 2.43 27.99
N HIS A 288 -24.61 1.78 27.01
CA HIS A 288 -23.94 0.49 27.18
C HIS A 288 -22.43 0.67 27.12
N GLN A 289 -21.72 -0.05 28.00
CA GLN A 289 -20.26 -0.11 27.95
C GLN A 289 -19.86 -1.06 26.83
N GLU A 290 -19.14 -0.54 25.83
CA GLU A 290 -18.74 -1.26 24.63
C GLU A 290 -17.32 -0.86 24.21
N PHE A 291 -16.59 -1.83 23.65
CA PHE A 291 -15.32 -1.54 22.98
C PHE A 291 -15.59 -0.90 21.61
N TYR A 292 -15.13 0.33 21.44
CA TYR A 292 -15.18 1.06 20.18
C TYR A 292 -13.88 0.84 19.38
N PRO A 293 -13.90 0.03 18.30
CA PRO A 293 -12.73 -0.17 17.45
C PRO A 293 -12.47 1.09 16.61
N MET A 294 -11.21 1.52 16.55
CA MET A 294 -10.81 2.71 15.80
C MET A 294 -9.91 2.36 14.61
N ILE A 295 -8.87 1.55 14.84
CA ILE A 295 -7.93 1.13 13.79
C ILE A 295 -7.78 -0.38 13.88
N SER A 296 -7.88 -1.09 12.75
CA SER A 296 -7.69 -2.55 12.71
C SER A 296 -6.27 -2.90 12.27
N ALA A 297 -5.73 -4.00 12.78
CA ALA A 297 -4.48 -4.56 12.30
C ALA A 297 -4.61 -4.98 10.82
N GLY A 298 -3.49 -5.04 10.09
CA GLY A 298 -3.48 -5.48 8.69
C GLY A 298 -3.72 -4.39 7.65
N VAL A 299 -3.68 -3.12 8.07
CA VAL A 299 -3.69 -1.95 7.19
C VAL A 299 -2.31 -1.29 7.15
N ASN A 300 -2.01 -0.56 6.09
CA ASN A 300 -0.76 0.19 6.02
C ASN A 300 -0.69 1.29 7.07
N TRP A 301 0.48 1.51 7.67
CA TRP A 301 0.63 2.52 8.73
C TRP A 301 0.31 3.95 8.25
N TYR A 302 0.58 4.31 7.00
CA TYR A 302 0.23 5.64 6.45
C TYR A 302 -1.27 5.77 6.09
N MET A 303 -2.01 4.68 6.15
CA MET A 303 -3.47 4.64 6.02
C MET A 303 -4.18 4.45 7.36
N ALA A 304 -3.46 4.00 8.39
CA ALA A 304 -3.98 3.74 9.73
C ALA A 304 -4.22 5.06 10.48
N ARG A 305 -5.36 5.68 10.20
CA ARG A 305 -5.86 6.90 10.86
C ARG A 305 -7.30 6.72 11.30
N ALA A 306 -7.64 7.25 12.46
CA ALA A 306 -9.01 7.34 12.96
C ALA A 306 -9.19 8.63 13.76
N GLU A 307 -10.39 9.18 13.73
CA GLU A 307 -10.77 10.31 14.57
C GLU A 307 -12.12 10.05 15.24
N CYS A 308 -12.29 10.56 16.46
CA CYS A 308 -13.58 10.54 17.12
C CYS A 308 -13.71 11.71 18.10
N GLU A 309 -14.96 12.16 18.29
CA GLU A 309 -15.31 13.05 19.38
C GLU A 309 -16.02 12.27 20.48
N PHE A 310 -15.68 12.54 21.73
CA PHE A 310 -16.35 11.92 22.87
C PHE A 310 -16.40 12.86 24.07
N VAL A 311 -17.29 12.53 25.00
CA VAL A 311 -17.46 13.28 26.25
C VAL A 311 -16.76 12.53 27.37
N LEU A 312 -15.97 13.27 28.15
CA LEU A 312 -15.23 12.72 29.28
C LEU A 312 -16.19 12.42 30.46
N ASP A 313 -16.03 11.27 31.12
CA ASP A 313 -16.83 10.84 32.28
C ASP A 313 -15.95 10.79 33.53
N ASP A 314 -15.95 11.89 34.29
CA ASP A 314 -15.29 12.08 35.59
C ASP A 314 -13.85 11.53 35.68
N THR A 315 -13.03 11.89 34.70
CA THR A 315 -11.61 11.50 34.64
C THR A 315 -10.75 12.69 34.20
N SER A 316 -9.43 12.52 34.15
CA SER A 316 -8.48 13.49 33.60
C SER A 316 -7.49 12.83 32.63
N GLU A 317 -7.87 11.68 32.10
CA GLU A 317 -7.07 10.87 31.21
C GLU A 317 -7.92 10.15 30.16
N VAL A 318 -7.28 9.82 29.05
CA VAL A 318 -7.85 8.99 27.97
C VAL A 318 -7.09 7.67 27.96
N ILE A 319 -7.80 6.54 28.01
CA ILE A 319 -7.21 5.21 27.98
C ILE A 319 -7.50 4.56 26.62
N LEU A 320 -6.44 4.24 25.89
CA LEU A 320 -6.49 3.52 24.62
C LEU A 320 -6.11 2.06 24.86
N TYR A 321 -6.73 1.14 24.15
CA TYR A 321 -6.37 -0.28 24.20
C TYR A 321 -5.81 -0.72 22.85
N SER A 322 -4.73 -1.50 22.89
CA SER A 322 -4.16 -2.16 21.72
C SER A 322 -4.23 -3.67 21.86
N LYS A 323 -4.60 -4.38 20.79
CA LYS A 323 -4.54 -5.84 20.70
C LYS A 323 -3.71 -6.28 19.50
N SER A 324 -2.61 -6.99 19.74
CA SER A 324 -1.74 -7.50 18.67
C SER A 324 -2.40 -8.66 17.92
N MET A 325 -1.91 -8.94 16.70
CA MET A 325 -2.34 -10.15 15.97
C MET A 325 -2.00 -11.45 16.72
N ALA A 326 -0.97 -11.43 17.58
CA ALA A 326 -0.62 -12.54 18.47
C ALA A 326 -1.54 -12.64 19.72
N GLY A 327 -2.44 -11.68 19.93
CA GLY A 327 -3.40 -11.65 21.03
C GLY A 327 -2.91 -10.94 22.30
N GLU A 328 -1.77 -10.26 22.27
CA GLU A 328 -1.30 -9.42 23.39
C GLU A 328 -2.17 -8.18 23.51
N GLU A 329 -2.69 -7.90 24.70
CA GLU A 329 -3.53 -6.74 24.99
C GLU A 329 -2.80 -5.78 25.94
N LEU A 330 -2.74 -4.50 25.58
CA LEU A 330 -2.08 -3.44 26.36
C LEU A 330 -3.00 -2.22 26.47
N SER A 331 -2.95 -1.54 27.61
CA SER A 331 -3.60 -0.24 27.82
C SER A 331 -2.58 0.90 27.79
N HIS A 332 -2.94 2.02 27.19
CA HIS A 332 -2.10 3.21 27.00
C HIS A 332 -2.82 4.44 27.53
N THR A 333 -2.31 5.01 28.62
CA THR A 333 -2.91 6.17 29.28
C THR A 333 -2.32 7.47 28.75
N VAL A 334 -3.17 8.35 28.25
CA VAL A 334 -2.84 9.73 27.90
C VAL A 334 -3.40 10.67 28.96
N ARG A 335 -2.52 11.20 29.81
CA ARG A 335 -2.89 12.18 30.84
C ARG A 335 -3.16 13.55 30.21
N LEU A 336 -4.09 14.30 30.77
CA LEU A 336 -4.52 15.62 30.28
C LEU A 336 -4.14 16.73 31.27
N PRO A 337 -2.83 17.00 31.49
CA PRO A 337 -2.41 18.03 32.44
C PRO A 337 -2.97 19.40 32.07
N GLY A 338 -3.52 20.08 33.07
CA GLY A 338 -4.12 21.40 32.92
C GLY A 338 -5.48 21.39 32.21
N LEU A 339 -6.15 20.25 32.07
CA LEU A 339 -7.56 20.24 31.68
C LEU A 339 -8.37 21.16 32.63
N PRO A 340 -9.23 22.07 32.11
CA PRO A 340 -10.05 22.92 32.96
C PRO A 340 -10.96 22.09 33.86
N ASP A 341 -11.10 22.52 35.12
CA ASP A 341 -12.08 21.94 36.03
C ASP A 341 -13.48 22.31 35.57
N ARG A 342 -14.28 21.30 35.23
CA ARG A 342 -15.66 21.43 34.75
C ARG A 342 -16.50 20.32 35.35
N PRO A 343 -17.83 20.50 35.47
CA PRO A 343 -18.72 19.43 35.90
C PRO A 343 -18.55 18.17 35.04
N ASN A 344 -18.92 17.01 35.60
CA ASN A 344 -18.88 15.77 34.85
C ASN A 344 -19.67 15.91 33.52
N ARG A 345 -19.14 15.33 32.44
CA ARG A 345 -19.71 15.36 31.08
C ARG A 345 -19.83 16.75 30.45
N ALA A 346 -19.09 17.73 30.97
CA ALA A 346 -18.98 19.08 30.42
C ALA A 346 -17.73 19.30 29.54
N THR A 347 -16.98 18.24 29.24
CA THR A 347 -15.78 18.28 28.41
C THR A 347 -15.92 17.31 27.25
N ARG A 348 -16.06 17.86 26.03
CA ARG A 348 -15.93 17.10 24.79
C ARG A 348 -14.48 17.19 24.32
N LEU A 349 -13.93 16.04 23.95
CA LEU A 349 -12.60 15.92 23.38
C LEU A 349 -12.71 15.47 21.93
N HIS A 350 -11.80 15.96 21.09
CA HIS A 350 -11.51 15.38 19.78
C HIS A 350 -10.22 14.59 19.86
N LEU A 351 -10.27 13.33 19.46
CA LEU A 351 -9.14 12.41 19.38
C LEU A 351 -8.79 12.18 17.91
N ASP A 352 -7.52 12.38 17.56
CA ASP A 352 -6.90 12.02 16.29
C ASP A 352 -5.83 10.95 16.58
N LEU A 353 -6.03 9.78 16.01
CA LEU A 353 -5.08 8.67 16.01
C LEU A 353 -4.51 8.50 14.62
N SER A 354 -3.18 8.42 14.51
CA SER A 354 -2.51 8.13 13.25
C SER A 354 -1.22 7.36 13.47
N PHE A 355 -1.00 6.27 12.74
CA PHE A 355 0.31 5.62 12.76
C PHE A 355 1.32 6.46 11.97
N ILE A 356 2.51 6.59 12.55
CA ILE A 356 3.66 7.32 11.98
C ILE A 356 4.82 6.38 11.65
N GLY A 357 4.49 5.09 11.53
CA GLY A 357 5.36 3.96 11.28
C GLY A 357 4.70 2.70 11.83
N LYS A 358 5.11 1.52 11.33
CA LYS A 358 4.52 0.22 11.67
C LYS A 358 4.26 -0.01 13.18
N ARG A 359 5.16 0.50 14.03
CA ARG A 359 5.11 0.31 15.50
C ARG A 359 4.97 1.60 16.30
N LYS A 360 4.56 2.70 15.67
CA LYS A 360 4.42 3.99 16.36
C LYS A 360 3.08 4.63 16.00
N CYS A 361 2.23 4.80 16.99
CA CYS A 361 0.94 5.48 16.86
C CYS A 361 1.02 6.85 17.54
N ARG A 362 0.76 7.92 16.79
CA ARG A 362 0.58 9.26 17.31
C ARG A 362 -0.86 9.39 17.80
N VAL A 363 -0.99 9.92 19.00
CA VAL A 363 -2.26 10.27 19.65
C VAL A 363 -2.30 11.77 19.84
N ARG A 364 -3.39 12.40 19.42
CA ARG A 364 -3.62 13.82 19.64
C ARG A 364 -5.01 14.03 20.19
N VAL A 365 -5.08 14.66 21.35
CA VAL A 365 -6.33 14.98 22.04
C VAL A 365 -6.47 16.50 22.10
N THR A 366 -7.62 17.02 21.70
CA THR A 366 -7.94 18.45 21.73
C THR A 366 -9.18 18.69 22.56
N ASP A 367 -9.14 19.63 23.50
CA ASP A 367 -10.33 20.06 24.25
C ASP A 367 -11.22 20.97 23.40
N LEU A 368 -12.43 20.47 23.10
CA LEU A 368 -13.47 21.19 22.37
C LEU A 368 -14.49 21.87 23.29
N GLY A 369 -14.37 21.71 24.62
CA GLY A 369 -15.38 22.19 25.56
C GLY A 369 -16.74 21.53 25.33
N LEU A 370 -17.83 22.24 25.60
CA LEU A 370 -19.20 21.82 25.30
C LEU A 370 -20.02 23.05 24.85
N GLY A 371 -19.59 23.62 23.73
CA GLY A 371 -20.18 24.84 23.19
C GLY A 371 -20.02 26.05 24.12
N ASN A 372 -21.00 26.95 24.11
CA ASN A 372 -20.95 28.19 24.88
C ASN A 372 -21.12 27.96 26.40
N LEU A 373 -21.71 26.83 26.81
CA LEU A 373 -21.89 26.51 28.23
C LEU A 373 -20.54 26.26 28.92
N TYR A 374 -19.63 25.60 28.20
CA TYR A 374 -18.29 25.30 28.67
C TYR A 374 -17.30 25.53 27.52
N PRO A 375 -16.75 26.74 27.37
CA PRO A 375 -15.91 27.07 26.23
C PRO A 375 -14.68 26.16 26.13
N ALA A 376 -14.29 25.83 24.89
CA ALA A 376 -13.06 25.10 24.60
C ALA A 376 -11.86 25.86 25.17
N SER A 377 -10.94 25.16 25.85
CA SER A 377 -9.68 25.77 26.27
C SER A 377 -8.67 25.87 25.11
N GLY A 378 -8.93 25.15 24.01
CA GLY A 378 -7.99 25.00 22.90
C GLY A 378 -6.74 24.19 23.25
N LYS A 379 -6.67 23.63 24.47
CA LYS A 379 -5.55 22.80 24.88
C LYS A 379 -5.49 21.54 24.04
N ARG A 380 -4.25 21.15 23.77
CA ARG A 380 -3.93 19.97 22.97
C ARG A 380 -2.82 19.18 23.63
N TRP A 381 -3.00 17.87 23.66
CA TRP A 381 -2.06 16.90 24.20
C TRP A 381 -1.66 15.95 23.08
N ASP A 382 -0.37 15.84 22.82
CA ASP A 382 0.20 14.92 21.85
C ASP A 382 0.99 13.83 22.60
N ALA A 383 0.77 12.56 22.24
CA ALA A 383 1.50 11.41 22.77
C ALA A 383 1.90 10.46 21.63
N VAL A 384 2.89 9.60 21.88
CA VAL A 384 3.31 8.56 20.94
C VAL A 384 3.34 7.22 21.66
N ILE A 385 2.49 6.30 21.21
CA ILE A 385 2.49 4.91 21.64
C ILE A 385 3.50 4.15 20.77
N THR A 386 4.42 3.42 21.41
CA THR A 386 5.40 2.58 20.72
C THR A 386 5.16 1.12 21.07
N PHE A 387 4.98 0.27 20.06
CA PHE A 387 4.76 -1.15 20.21
C PHE A 387 6.09 -1.92 20.15
N ALA A 388 6.23 -2.95 20.97
CA ALA A 388 7.40 -3.82 20.95
C ALA A 388 7.51 -4.57 19.62
N ALA A 389 8.73 -5.02 19.29
CA ALA A 389 8.91 -6.00 18.23
C ALA A 389 8.35 -7.35 18.69
N GLU A 390 7.54 -8.01 17.88
CA GLU A 390 7.23 -9.43 18.12
C GLU A 390 8.54 -10.22 18.18
N LYS A 391 8.71 -11.02 19.24
CA LYS A 391 9.81 -11.98 19.30
C LYS A 391 9.52 -13.04 18.26
N THR A 392 10.31 -13.11 17.19
CA THR A 392 10.22 -14.21 16.23
C THR A 392 10.40 -15.53 16.98
N PRO A 393 9.44 -16.47 16.93
CA PRO A 393 9.63 -17.78 17.53
C PRO A 393 10.71 -18.52 16.72
N GLY A 394 11.85 -18.82 17.34
CA GLY A 394 12.82 -19.81 16.84
C GLY A 394 13.89 -19.30 15.87
N LYS A 395 14.91 -18.62 16.41
CA LYS A 395 16.32 -18.94 16.10
C LYS A 395 17.02 -19.28 17.41
N GLU A 396 16.57 -20.34 18.05
CA GLU A 396 17.35 -21.01 19.08
C GLU A 396 17.98 -22.26 18.45
N GLY A 397 19.31 -22.32 18.50
CA GLY A 397 20.07 -23.53 18.26
C GLY A 397 20.59 -23.73 16.84
N GLU A 398 21.68 -23.04 16.50
CA GLU A 398 22.87 -23.70 15.93
C GLU A 398 24.06 -22.92 16.46
N ALA A 399 24.69 -23.52 17.49
CA ALA A 399 25.99 -23.14 18.00
C ALA A 399 27.09 -23.61 17.05
#